data_AF-A0A8D8LL53-F1
#
_entry.id   AF-A0A8D8LL53-F1
#
_cell.length_a   1.000
_cell.length_b   1.000
_cell.length_c   1.000
_cell.angle_alpha   90.00
_cell.angle_beta   90.00
_cell.angle_gamma   90.00
#
_symmetry.space_group_name_H-M   'P 1'
#
loop_
_entity.id
_entity.type
_entity.pdbx_description
1 polymer ?
#
loop_
_entity_poly.entity_id
_entity_poly.type
_entity_poly.pdbx_seq_one_letter_code
_entity_poly.pdbx_strand_id
1 'polypeptide(L)'
;MGVSSCHEDWLEMYNLYKDGTEKLIGRYCGMTTPGPMESNRGAIGVRILLHTDALGVYSGFKARYSFDVAKSIFGDCGGNVSSSNNGEILSPNFPLNYDSPSRGMPSKTCNWYINVRPNYNCSILKFLVLKVILQGEVVQRP
;
A
#
# COMPACT_ATOMS: atom_id res chain seq x y z
N MET A 1 -17.14 9.57 -8.99
CA MET A 1 -18.33 9.13 -8.26
C MET A 1 -19.19 8.33 -9.22
N GLY A 2 -19.56 7.12 -8.83
CA GLY A 2 -20.30 6.20 -9.68
C GLY A 2 -20.19 4.79 -9.12
N VAL A 3 -20.71 4.59 -7.90
CA VAL A 3 -21.08 3.26 -7.43
C VAL A 3 -22.34 2.90 -8.24
N SER A 4 -22.17 2.56 -9.52
CA SER A 4 -23.18 1.75 -10.20
C SER A 4 -23.15 0.44 -9.43
N SER A 5 -24.19 0.17 -8.66
CA SER A 5 -24.29 -1.06 -7.90
C SER A 5 -24.03 -2.25 -8.83
N CYS A 6 -22.90 -2.94 -8.59
CA CYS A 6 -22.50 -4.10 -9.38
C CYS A 6 -23.40 -5.28 -8.97
N HIS A 7 -24.55 -5.36 -9.64
CA HIS A 7 -25.63 -6.31 -9.32
C HIS A 7 -25.61 -7.57 -10.18
N GLU A 8 -25.26 -7.47 -11.47
CA GLU A 8 -25.23 -8.60 -12.40
C GLU A 8 -23.85 -9.27 -12.35
N ASP A 9 -22.91 -8.79 -13.15
CA ASP A 9 -21.52 -9.24 -13.16
C ASP A 9 -20.64 -8.42 -12.21
N TRP A 10 -19.88 -9.11 -11.36
CA TRP A 10 -18.92 -8.46 -10.48
C TRP A 10 -17.77 -9.35 -10.04
N LEU A 11 -16.68 -8.70 -9.65
CA LEU A 11 -15.52 -9.31 -9.03
C LEU A 11 -15.34 -8.75 -7.63
N GLU A 12 -15.29 -9.61 -6.62
CA GLU A 12 -14.91 -9.25 -5.26
C GLU A 12 -13.55 -9.81 -4.90
N MET A 13 -12.81 -9.01 -4.13
CA MET A 13 -11.54 -9.43 -3.56
C MET A 13 -11.60 -9.36 -2.04
N TYR A 14 -11.04 -10.38 -1.39
CA TYR A 14 -11.02 -10.51 0.06
C TYR A 14 -9.61 -10.79 0.57
N ASN A 15 -9.23 -10.14 1.66
CA ASN A 15 -8.10 -10.56 2.47
C ASN A 15 -8.50 -11.77 3.31
N LEU A 16 -7.70 -12.83 3.28
CA LEU A 16 -7.85 -14.02 4.12
C LEU A 16 -6.88 -13.93 5.30
N TYR A 17 -7.34 -14.26 6.51
CA TYR A 17 -6.51 -14.29 7.71
C TYR A 17 -6.43 -15.71 8.30
N LYS A 18 -5.42 -15.94 9.16
CA LYS A 18 -5.14 -17.28 9.72
C LYS A 18 -6.24 -17.81 10.63
N ASP A 19 -7.02 -16.93 11.23
CA ASP A 19 -8.19 -17.25 12.05
C ASP A 19 -9.43 -17.63 11.21
N GLY A 20 -9.32 -17.63 9.88
CA GLY A 20 -10.43 -17.87 8.96
C GLY A 20 -11.27 -16.63 8.66
N THR A 21 -10.93 -15.47 9.24
CA THR A 21 -11.62 -14.22 8.94
C THR A 21 -11.34 -13.80 7.50
N GLU A 22 -12.38 -13.29 6.82
CA GLU A 22 -12.28 -12.70 5.50
C GLU A 22 -12.70 -11.23 5.53
N LYS A 23 -11.91 -10.35 4.92
CA LYS A 23 -12.23 -8.90 4.86
C LYS A 23 -12.30 -8.42 3.42
N LEU A 24 -13.47 -7.91 3.03
CA LEU A 24 -13.69 -7.33 1.70
C LEU A 24 -12.71 -6.18 1.45
N ILE A 25 -11.98 -6.27 0.34
CA ILE A 25 -11.14 -5.21 -0.21
C ILE A 25 -12.01 -4.27 -1.04
N GLY A 26 -12.83 -4.85 -1.92
CA GLY A 26 -13.75 -4.12 -2.77
C GLY A 26 -14.49 -5.02 -3.75
N ARG A 27 -15.55 -4.44 -4.35
CA ARG A 27 -16.34 -5.02 -5.44
C ARG A 27 -16.13 -4.17 -6.70
N TYR A 28 -15.87 -4.82 -7.83
CA TYR A 28 -15.50 -4.21 -9.10
C TYR A 28 -16.39 -4.75 -10.23
N CYS A 29 -16.76 -3.89 -11.18
CA CYS A 29 -17.51 -4.29 -12.37
C CYS A 29 -17.27 -3.33 -13.54
N GLY A 30 -17.70 -3.72 -14.74
CA GLY A 30 -17.54 -2.93 -15.96
C GLY A 30 -16.07 -2.67 -16.29
N MET A 31 -15.75 -1.43 -16.70
CA MET A 31 -14.39 -1.02 -17.06
C MET A 31 -13.55 -0.56 -15.85
N THR A 32 -14.04 -0.74 -14.62
CA THR A 32 -13.28 -0.32 -13.42
C THR A 32 -12.14 -1.30 -13.14
N THR A 33 -10.94 -0.93 -13.58
CA THR A 33 -9.73 -1.66 -13.22
C THR A 33 -9.23 -1.13 -11.88
N PRO A 34 -9.18 -1.94 -10.80
CA PRO A 34 -8.48 -1.53 -9.60
C PRO A 34 -7.01 -1.23 -9.96
N GLY A 35 -6.44 -0.17 -9.37
CA GLY A 35 -5.00 0.05 -9.45
C GLY A 35 -4.21 -1.13 -8.84
N PRO A 36 -2.88 -1.10 -8.80
CA PRO A 36 -2.11 -2.08 -8.04
C PRO A 36 -2.65 -2.19 -6.61
N MET A 37 -2.98 -3.40 -6.19
CA MET A 37 -3.55 -3.68 -4.87
C MET A 37 -2.56 -4.53 -4.06
N GLU A 38 -2.39 -4.19 -2.79
CA GLU A 38 -1.64 -4.99 -1.83
C GLU A 38 -2.60 -5.60 -0.81
N SER A 39 -2.34 -6.87 -0.44
CA SER A 39 -3.05 -7.50 0.66
C SER A 39 -2.75 -6.79 1.97
N ASN A 40 -3.72 -6.76 2.87
CA ASN A 40 -3.53 -6.16 4.18
C ASN A 40 -2.43 -6.89 4.96
N ARG A 41 -1.78 -6.16 5.86
CA ARG A 41 -0.80 -6.73 6.77
C ARG A 41 -1.40 -7.86 7.61
N GLY A 42 -0.72 -9.00 7.64
CA GLY A 42 -1.18 -10.19 8.35
C GLY A 42 -2.19 -11.04 7.58
N ALA A 43 -2.62 -10.61 6.38
CA ALA A 43 -3.35 -11.49 5.48
C ALA A 43 -2.42 -12.63 5.02
N ILE A 44 -2.96 -13.84 4.98
CA ILE A 44 -2.29 -15.05 4.52
C ILE A 44 -2.61 -15.36 3.05
N GLY A 45 -3.53 -14.61 2.45
CA GLY A 45 -3.91 -14.78 1.05
C GLY A 45 -4.95 -13.77 0.61
N VAL A 46 -5.22 -13.78 -0.69
CA VAL A 46 -6.30 -13.02 -1.33
C VAL A 46 -7.22 -13.99 -2.04
N ARG A 47 -8.52 -13.90 -1.76
CA ARG A 47 -9.56 -14.64 -2.49
C ARG A 47 -10.19 -13.72 -3.52
N ILE A 48 -10.26 -14.16 -4.76
CA ILE A 48 -10.94 -13.47 -5.85
C ILE A 48 -12.20 -14.27 -6.19
N LEU A 49 -13.36 -13.63 -6.12
CA LEU A 49 -14.65 -14.23 -6.44
C LEU A 49 -15.25 -13.49 -7.64
N LEU A 50 -15.47 -14.23 -8.73
CA LEU A 50 -16.20 -13.75 -9.89
C LEU A 50 -17.64 -14.27 -9.80
N HIS A 51 -18.60 -13.35 -9.83
CA HIS A 51 -20.01 -13.64 -10.00
C HIS A 51 -20.42 -13.18 -11.40
N THR A 52 -21.09 -14.04 -12.15
CA THR A 52 -21.56 -13.73 -13.50
C THR A 52 -22.84 -14.50 -13.84
N ASP A 53 -23.61 -13.97 -14.79
CA ASP A 53 -24.78 -14.64 -15.36
C ASP A 53 -24.60 -14.95 -16.87
N ALA A 54 -25.69 -15.34 -17.56
CA ALA A 54 -25.65 -15.73 -18.97
C ALA A 54 -25.88 -14.56 -19.95
N LEU A 55 -26.16 -13.36 -19.46
CA LEU A 55 -26.46 -12.17 -20.24
C LEU A 55 -25.26 -11.21 -20.20
N GLY A 56 -25.15 -10.32 -21.20
CA GLY A 56 -24.16 -9.25 -21.15
C GLY A 56 -22.70 -9.71 -21.03
N VAL A 57 -22.30 -10.78 -21.72
CA VAL A 57 -20.96 -11.37 -21.61
C VAL A 57 -19.87 -10.45 -22.20
N TYR A 58 -18.79 -10.24 -21.43
CA TYR A 58 -17.61 -9.48 -21.84
C TYR A 58 -16.31 -10.29 -21.70
N SER A 59 -15.17 -9.67 -22.04
CA SER A 59 -13.83 -10.28 -22.04
C SER A 59 -13.31 -10.74 -20.66
N GLY A 60 -14.03 -10.47 -19.58
CA GLY A 60 -13.62 -10.82 -18.22
C GLY A 60 -12.46 -9.97 -17.71
N PHE A 61 -11.64 -10.54 -16.81
CA PHE A 61 -10.51 -9.86 -16.18
C PHE A 61 -9.19 -10.62 -16.41
N LYS A 62 -8.09 -9.88 -16.38
CA LYS A 62 -6.73 -10.43 -16.35
C LYS A 62 -5.95 -9.74 -15.24
N ALA A 63 -5.36 -10.52 -14.36
CA ALA A 63 -4.55 -10.02 -13.25
C ALA A 63 -3.17 -10.68 -13.25
N ARG A 64 -2.19 -9.96 -12.71
CA ARG A 64 -0.87 -10.50 -12.36
C ARG A 64 -0.69 -10.34 -10.86
N TYR A 65 -0.22 -11.38 -10.19
CA TYR A 65 0.09 -11.36 -8.77
C TYR A 65 1.58 -11.60 -8.55
N SER A 66 2.10 -11.07 -7.45
CA SER A 66 3.45 -11.33 -6.95
C SER A 66 3.36 -11.42 -5.43
N PHE A 67 4.24 -12.23 -4.84
CA PHE A 67 4.41 -12.27 -3.40
C PHE A 67 5.58 -11.37 -3.02
N ASP A 68 5.29 -10.35 -2.22
CA ASP A 68 6.32 -9.51 -1.61
C ASP A 68 6.63 -10.02 -0.21
N VAL A 69 7.90 -9.89 0.20
CA VAL A 69 8.31 -10.22 1.56
C VAL A 69 7.57 -9.28 2.52
N ALA A 70 6.87 -9.86 3.49
CA ALA A 70 6.12 -9.10 4.47
C ALA A 70 7.05 -8.11 5.19
N LYS A 71 6.80 -6.81 4.99
CA LYS A 71 7.58 -5.76 5.63
C LYS A 71 7.22 -5.61 7.10
N SER A 72 8.19 -5.15 7.89
CA SER A 72 7.95 -4.75 9.29
C SER A 72 6.92 -3.61 9.36
N ILE A 73 6.41 -3.27 10.55
CA ILE A 73 5.54 -2.07 10.70
C ILE A 73 6.26 -0.81 10.20
N PHE A 74 7.58 -0.80 10.32
CA PHE A 74 8.42 0.30 9.88
C PHE A 74 8.57 0.33 8.35
N GLY A 75 8.25 -0.73 7.62
CA GLY A 75 8.53 -0.82 6.19
C GLY A 75 9.97 -1.28 5.92
N ASP A 76 10.60 -0.74 4.88
CA ASP A 76 11.99 -0.99 4.49
C ASP A 76 13.00 -0.21 5.34
N CYS A 77 12.56 0.88 5.95
CA CYS A 77 13.35 1.69 6.87
C CYS A 77 12.46 2.41 7.87
N GLY A 78 13.02 2.94 8.95
CA GLY A 78 12.24 3.63 9.97
C GLY A 78 12.35 2.92 11.30
N GLY A 79 11.48 3.29 12.24
CA GLY A 79 11.58 2.79 13.60
C GLY A 79 10.72 3.55 14.59
N ASN A 80 10.81 3.12 15.85
CA ASN A 80 10.24 3.87 16.96
C ASN A 80 11.13 5.05 17.29
N VAL A 81 10.51 6.23 17.43
CA VAL A 81 11.16 7.41 17.96
C VAL A 81 10.63 7.65 19.35
N SER A 82 11.50 7.46 20.33
CA SER A 82 11.24 7.76 21.73
C SER A 82 12.34 8.69 22.22
N SER A 83 12.04 9.97 22.33
CA SER A 83 12.90 10.93 23.01
C SER A 83 12.16 11.54 24.19
N SER A 84 12.89 11.92 25.24
CA SER A 84 12.30 12.47 26.45
C SER A 84 11.65 13.83 26.23
N ASN A 85 12.20 14.66 25.34
CA ASN A 85 11.77 16.06 25.15
C ASN A 85 11.73 16.50 23.67
N ASN A 86 12.70 16.08 22.86
CA ASN A 86 12.82 16.42 21.43
C ASN A 86 13.69 15.37 20.72
N GLY A 87 13.41 15.10 19.45
CA GLY A 87 14.21 14.16 18.66
C GLY A 87 14.19 14.53 17.19
N GLU A 88 15.13 13.98 16.44
CA GLU A 88 15.23 14.18 14.99
C GLU A 88 14.94 12.88 14.27
N ILE A 89 14.20 12.98 13.17
CA ILE A 89 13.98 11.88 12.23
C ILE A 89 14.78 12.21 10.98
N LEU A 90 15.72 11.33 10.65
CA LEU A 90 16.51 11.44 9.43
C LEU A 90 16.01 10.40 8.43
N SER A 91 15.90 10.81 7.17
CA SER A 91 15.75 9.86 6.07
C SER A 91 16.99 8.97 5.97
N PRO A 92 16.87 7.75 5.41
CA PRO A 92 18.03 6.93 5.12
C PRO A 92 19.08 7.71 4.34
N ASN A 93 20.34 7.46 4.68
CA ASN A 93 21.51 8.04 4.03
C ASN A 93 21.66 9.57 4.17
N PHE A 94 20.78 10.28 4.88
CA PHE A 94 20.93 11.73 5.08
C PHE A 94 22.34 12.06 5.62
N PRO A 95 23.06 13.05 5.04
CA PRO A 95 22.61 14.06 4.07
C PRO A 95 22.71 13.64 2.58
N LEU A 96 23.11 12.42 2.28
CA LEU A 96 23.17 11.88 0.91
C LEU A 96 21.77 11.56 0.39
N ASN A 97 21.68 11.32 -0.92
CA ASN A 97 20.43 10.91 -1.56
C ASN A 97 20.01 9.51 -1.09
N TYR A 98 18.69 9.27 -1.07
CA TYR A 98 18.16 7.92 -0.87
C TYR A 98 18.47 7.06 -2.10
N ASP A 99 18.60 5.74 -1.88
CA ASP A 99 18.85 4.80 -2.97
C ASP A 99 17.63 4.71 -3.90
N SER A 100 17.86 4.74 -5.21
CA SER A 100 16.82 4.41 -6.18
C SER A 100 16.43 2.93 -6.06
N PRO A 101 15.17 2.57 -6.35
CA PRO A 101 14.75 1.17 -6.38
C PRO A 101 15.63 0.41 -7.38
N SER A 102 16.09 -0.79 -7.00
CA SER A 102 16.76 -1.68 -7.95
C SER A 102 15.78 -2.07 -9.07
N ARG A 103 16.28 -2.37 -10.28
CA ARG A 103 15.39 -2.75 -11.40
C ARG A 103 14.44 -3.87 -11.00
N GLY A 104 13.15 -3.66 -11.23
CA GLY A 104 12.10 -4.62 -10.90
C GLY A 104 11.72 -4.67 -9.42
N MET A 105 12.28 -3.80 -8.57
CA MET A 105 11.95 -3.69 -7.15
C MET A 105 11.09 -2.43 -6.91
N PRO A 106 10.07 -2.50 -6.04
CA PRO A 106 9.27 -1.32 -5.71
C PRO A 106 10.06 -0.28 -4.91
N SER A 107 9.52 0.93 -4.84
CA SER A 107 10.06 1.99 -3.98
C SER A 107 10.11 1.58 -2.51
N LYS A 108 11.14 2.06 -1.79
CA LYS A 108 11.25 1.87 -0.35
C LYS A 108 10.14 2.68 0.36
N THR A 109 9.45 2.05 1.30
CA THR A 109 8.44 2.68 2.17
C THR A 109 8.97 2.70 3.59
N CYS A 110 8.90 3.85 4.25
CA CYS A 110 9.44 4.02 5.59
C CYS A 110 8.44 4.69 6.54
N ASN A 111 8.23 4.05 7.68
CA ASN A 111 7.27 4.47 8.70
C ASN A 111 8.00 4.68 10.03
N TRP A 112 7.83 5.86 10.61
CA TRP A 112 8.33 6.18 11.96
C TRP A 112 7.16 6.31 12.91
N TYR A 113 7.23 5.64 14.06
CA TYR A 113 6.21 5.69 15.09
C TYR A 113 6.75 6.48 16.27
N ILE A 114 6.17 7.65 16.52
CA ILE A 114 6.61 8.55 17.58
C ILE A 114 5.83 8.21 18.86
N ASN A 115 6.55 7.72 19.88
CA ASN A 115 5.97 7.41 21.17
C ASN A 115 6.13 8.60 22.11
N VAL A 116 5.01 9.18 22.52
CA VAL A 116 4.97 10.29 23.47
C VAL A 116 4.62 9.77 24.86
N ARG A 117 5.22 10.36 25.90
CA ARG A 117 4.89 10.02 27.29
C ARG A 117 3.40 10.28 27.56
N PRO A 118 2.75 9.46 28.40
CA PRO A 118 1.42 9.75 28.91
C PRO A 118 1.37 11.18 29.49
N ASN A 119 0.31 11.94 29.19
CA ASN A 119 0.11 13.35 29.58
C ASN A 119 0.96 14.40 28.86
N TYR A 120 1.72 14.02 27.82
CA TYR A 120 2.39 14.95 26.91
C TYR A 120 1.79 14.80 25.51
N ASN A 121 1.65 15.91 24.79
CA ASN A 121 1.24 15.90 23.38
C ASN A 121 2.50 16.02 22.50
N CYS A 122 2.49 15.37 21.33
CA CYS A 122 3.47 15.68 20.28
C CYS A 122 3.15 17.08 19.73
N SER A 123 3.73 18.13 20.31
CA SER A 123 3.27 19.49 20.05
C SER A 123 3.66 20.01 18.66
N ILE A 124 4.81 19.64 18.11
CA ILE A 124 5.26 20.17 16.81
C ILE A 124 6.21 19.20 16.09
N LEU A 125 5.83 18.71 14.90
CA LEU A 125 6.76 18.13 13.92
C LEU A 125 7.26 19.26 13.03
N LYS A 126 8.57 19.55 13.08
CA LYS A 126 9.21 20.58 12.23
C LYS A 126 10.14 19.90 11.23
N PHE A 127 9.94 20.18 9.95
CA PHE A 127 10.88 19.77 8.91
C PHE A 127 11.99 20.82 8.81
N LEU A 128 13.21 20.45 9.17
CA LEU A 128 14.39 21.30 8.98
C LEU A 128 14.85 21.28 7.51
N VAL A 129 14.77 20.11 6.87
CA VAL A 129 15.06 19.90 5.45
C VAL A 129 14.06 18.89 4.90
N LEU A 130 13.36 19.23 3.82
CA LEU A 130 12.53 18.30 3.06
C LEU A 130 12.95 18.38 1.58
N LYS A 131 13.56 17.32 1.07
CA LYS A 131 13.96 17.20 -0.33
C LYS A 131 13.42 15.91 -0.91
N VAL A 132 12.40 16.02 -1.75
CA VAL A 132 11.85 14.89 -2.51
C VAL A 132 12.45 14.97 -3.91
N ILE A 133 13.20 13.95 -4.31
CA ILE A 133 13.65 13.80 -5.69
C ILE A 133 12.60 12.92 -6.38
N LEU A 134 12.14 13.29 -7.57
CA LEU A 134 11.31 12.41 -8.39
C LEU A 134 12.21 11.89 -9.50
N GLN A 135 12.66 10.64 -9.39
CA GLN A 135 13.28 9.97 -10.53
C GLN A 135 12.17 9.26 -11.30
N GLY A 136 11.66 9.92 -12.34
CA GLY A 136 10.80 9.27 -13.31
C GLY A 136 11.65 8.50 -14.32
N GLU A 137 11.40 7.21 -14.50
CA GLU A 137 11.63 6.61 -15.81
C GLU A 137 10.55 7.17 -16.74
N VAL A 138 10.97 7.81 -17.84
CA VAL A 138 10.07 8.11 -18.95
C VAL A 138 9.64 6.75 -19.50
N VAL A 139 8.42 6.33 -19.19
CA VAL A 139 7.78 5.22 -19.88
C VAL A 139 7.50 5.72 -21.30
N GLN A 140 8.47 5.55 -22.20
CA GLN A 140 8.20 5.60 -23.63
C GLN A 140 7.27 4.43 -23.93
N ARG A 141 5.97 4.72 -24.03
CA ARG A 141 5.01 3.82 -24.64
C ARG A 141 5.31 3.77 -26.15
N PRO A 142 5.46 2.59 -26.76
CA PRO A 142 5.32 2.44 -28.20
C PRO A 142 3.88 2.72 -28.64
#